data_AF-A0AAR2KJL6-F1
#
_entry.id   AF-A0AAR2KJL6-F1
#
_cell.length_a   1.000
_cell.length_b   1.000
_cell.length_c   1.000
_cell.angle_alpha   90.00
_cell.angle_beta   90.00
_cell.angle_gamma   90.00
#
_symmetry.space_group_name_H-M   'P 1'
#
loop_
_entity.id
_entity.type
_entity.pdbx_description
1 polymer ?
#
loop_
_entity_poly.entity_id
_entity_poly.type
_entity_poly.pdbx_seq_one_letter_code
_entity_poly.pdbx_strand_id
1 'polypeptide(L)'
;GQMIVKDLQPLSIVEDQGFQAFGELSLIKQTVDALRPFEEVTREVSADKYVSVSKVIPLVSLIHRAVAACECQGSSLAAQLAQQCQRRFRGIESIYCLAASTFLDVRFKHLGFRDKDNVEVMKKRLLSEMQEVYQTRQAAPTLAPSSTATVSSSPYTSTSGPSTSEPNQSPAPSGSAVSKGGIWTDFDMQVLSGQHHRSAASDVLIEIRRYSEEKVIPRDSDALVWWKEHEPTFPALSKLAVRYMGITATSVPAERVFSKAGEVLSKKRNRLKGKTVNMILFLNKNLLLPQYTLFKINK
;
A
#
# COMPACT_ATOMS: atom_id res chain seq x y z
N GLY A 1 -93.12 -10.71 -2.25
CA GLY A 1 -92.42 -11.86 -1.64
C GLY A 1 -90.98 -11.85 -2.07
N GLN A 2 -90.07 -11.65 -1.11
CA GLN A 2 -88.73 -12.23 -0.98
C GLN A 2 -87.76 -12.33 -2.18
N MET A 3 -86.58 -11.72 -1.97
CA MET A 3 -85.21 -12.28 -2.13
C MET A 3 -84.75 -12.64 -3.57
N ILE A 4 -83.55 -12.28 -4.04
CA ILE A 4 -82.22 -12.52 -3.48
C ILE A 4 -81.22 -11.50 -4.06
N VAL A 5 -80.49 -10.83 -3.17
CA VAL A 5 -79.18 -10.20 -3.43
C VAL A 5 -78.18 -11.34 -3.63
N LYS A 6 -77.50 -11.38 -4.78
CA LYS A 6 -76.27 -12.17 -4.92
C LYS A 6 -75.15 -11.25 -5.35
N ASP A 7 -74.31 -10.98 -4.36
CA ASP A 7 -72.98 -10.42 -4.45
C ASP A 7 -72.19 -11.01 -5.62
N LEU A 8 -71.72 -10.13 -6.48
CA LEU A 8 -70.56 -10.36 -7.34
C LEU A 8 -69.63 -9.16 -7.15
N GLN A 9 -68.87 -9.19 -6.06
CA GLN A 9 -67.53 -8.59 -6.09
C GLN A 9 -66.57 -9.63 -6.66
N PRO A 10 -65.92 -9.31 -7.79
CA PRO A 10 -64.52 -9.66 -7.88
C PRO A 10 -63.73 -8.60 -8.66
N LEU A 11 -62.66 -8.03 -8.06
CA LEU A 11 -61.40 -7.66 -8.77
C LEU A 11 -60.42 -6.82 -7.93
N SER A 12 -60.82 -6.18 -6.83
CA SER A 12 -59.93 -5.24 -6.13
C SER A 12 -58.76 -5.88 -5.35
N ILE A 13 -58.85 -7.15 -4.97
CA ILE A 13 -57.86 -7.78 -4.08
C ILE A 13 -56.60 -8.26 -4.83
N VAL A 14 -56.73 -8.64 -6.10
CA VAL A 14 -55.59 -9.17 -6.89
C VAL A 14 -54.72 -8.04 -7.45
N GLU A 15 -55.33 -6.91 -7.83
CA GLU A 15 -54.57 -5.73 -8.27
C GLU A 15 -53.78 -5.08 -7.12
N ASP A 16 -54.34 -5.07 -5.91
CA ASP A 16 -53.70 -4.47 -4.72
C ASP A 16 -52.50 -5.30 -4.22
N GLN A 17 -52.57 -6.64 -4.28
CA GLN A 17 -51.40 -7.48 -3.98
C GLN A 17 -50.31 -7.39 -5.05
N GLY A 18 -50.68 -7.25 -6.33
CA GLY A 18 -49.73 -6.95 -7.39
C GLY A 18 -49.01 -5.62 -7.13
N PHE A 19 -49.77 -4.57 -6.82
CA PHE A 19 -49.26 -3.23 -6.55
C PHE A 19 -48.36 -3.17 -5.30
N GLN A 20 -48.72 -3.85 -4.21
CA GLN A 20 -47.86 -4.02 -3.03
C GLN A 20 -46.56 -4.76 -3.37
N ALA A 21 -46.63 -5.88 -4.10
CA ALA A 21 -45.44 -6.62 -4.51
C ALA A 21 -44.51 -5.80 -5.42
N PHE A 22 -45.06 -4.97 -6.32
CA PHE A 22 -44.27 -4.03 -7.13
C PHE A 22 -43.61 -2.93 -6.27
N GLY A 23 -44.31 -2.42 -5.25
CA GLY A 23 -43.76 -1.48 -4.28
C GLY A 23 -42.60 -2.07 -3.46
N GLU A 24 -42.76 -3.29 -2.97
CA GLU A 24 -41.72 -4.01 -2.22
C GLU A 24 -40.49 -4.32 -3.07
N LEU A 25 -40.67 -4.78 -4.31
CA LEU A 25 -39.57 -5.02 -5.25
C LEU A 25 -38.80 -3.74 -5.59
N SER A 26 -39.52 -2.62 -5.76
CA SER A 26 -38.91 -1.31 -5.97
C SER A 26 -38.07 -0.87 -4.76
N LEU A 27 -38.58 -1.08 -3.54
CA LEU A 27 -37.87 -0.77 -2.30
C LEU A 27 -36.61 -1.64 -2.12
N ILE A 28 -36.70 -2.93 -2.42
CA ILE A 28 -35.55 -3.84 -2.39
C ILE A 28 -34.49 -3.38 -3.39
N LYS A 29 -34.90 -3.01 -4.61
CA LYS A 29 -33.98 -2.50 -5.64
C LYS A 29 -33.25 -1.24 -5.18
N GLN A 30 -33.99 -0.26 -4.65
CA GLN A 30 -33.41 0.98 -4.11
C GLN A 30 -32.44 0.70 -2.95
N THR A 31 -32.76 -0.29 -2.11
CA THR A 31 -31.90 -0.72 -0.99
C THR A 31 -30.60 -1.33 -1.51
N VAL A 32 -30.69 -2.25 -2.48
CA VAL A 32 -29.51 -2.86 -3.10
C VAL A 32 -28.64 -1.81 -3.78
N ASP A 33 -29.24 -0.88 -4.51
CA ASP A 33 -28.50 0.19 -5.19
C ASP A 33 -27.82 1.13 -4.18
N ALA A 34 -28.46 1.44 -3.05
CA ALA A 34 -27.86 2.25 -1.98
C ALA A 34 -26.71 1.52 -1.23
N LEU A 35 -26.77 0.19 -1.12
CA LEU A 35 -25.76 -0.62 -0.42
C LEU A 35 -24.60 -1.07 -1.31
N ARG A 36 -24.79 -1.14 -2.64
CA ARG A 36 -23.77 -1.58 -3.60
C ARG A 36 -22.41 -0.86 -3.43
N PRO A 37 -22.34 0.48 -3.27
CA PRO A 37 -21.06 1.16 -3.08
C PRO A 37 -20.29 0.69 -1.83
N PHE A 38 -21.01 0.33 -0.76
CA PHE A 38 -20.40 -0.16 0.46
C PHE A 38 -19.80 -1.55 0.27
N GLU A 39 -20.50 -2.44 -0.43
CA GLU A 39 -19.96 -3.78 -0.77
C GLU A 39 -18.67 -3.65 -1.58
N GLU A 40 -18.68 -2.81 -2.62
CA GLU A 40 -17.52 -2.60 -3.48
C GLU A 40 -16.31 -2.05 -2.70
N VAL A 41 -16.54 -1.03 -1.86
CA VAL A 41 -15.48 -0.46 -1.02
C VAL A 41 -14.98 -1.48 0.00
N THR A 42 -15.88 -2.19 0.69
CA THR A 42 -15.49 -3.22 1.67
C THR A 42 -14.66 -4.31 1.01
N ARG A 43 -15.04 -4.77 -0.19
CA ARG A 43 -14.26 -5.74 -0.97
C ARG A 43 -12.87 -5.20 -1.29
N GLU A 44 -12.77 -3.95 -1.72
CA GLU A 44 -11.51 -3.31 -2.09
C GLU A 44 -10.55 -3.15 -0.90
N VAL A 45 -11.03 -2.73 0.29
CA VAL A 45 -10.20 -2.53 1.49
C VAL A 45 -9.91 -3.82 2.28
N SER A 46 -10.64 -4.90 2.01
CA SER A 46 -10.47 -6.21 2.64
C SER A 46 -9.44 -7.10 1.94
N ALA A 47 -8.79 -6.59 0.90
CA ALA A 47 -7.75 -7.30 0.20
C ALA A 47 -6.43 -7.32 0.97
N ASP A 48 -5.66 -8.39 0.75
CA ASP A 48 -4.39 -8.69 1.43
C ASP A 48 -3.21 -8.86 0.46
N LYS A 49 -3.45 -8.72 -0.85
CA LYS A 49 -2.44 -8.90 -1.92
C LYS A 49 -1.89 -7.61 -2.50
N TYR A 50 -2.54 -6.48 -2.21
CA TYR A 50 -2.16 -5.17 -2.73
C TYR A 50 -2.35 -4.10 -1.65
N VAL A 51 -1.77 -2.92 -1.89
CA VAL A 51 -1.90 -1.78 -0.96
C VAL A 51 -3.35 -1.36 -0.84
N SER A 52 -3.94 -1.58 0.34
CA SER A 52 -5.33 -1.27 0.65
C SER A 52 -5.48 0.06 1.40
N VAL A 53 -4.52 0.42 2.25
CA VAL A 53 -4.62 1.58 3.16
C VAL A 53 -4.67 2.91 2.42
N SER A 54 -3.89 3.06 1.35
CA SER A 54 -3.86 4.27 0.52
C SER A 54 -5.16 4.52 -0.26
N LYS A 55 -6.03 3.51 -0.35
CA LYS A 55 -7.32 3.61 -1.02
C LYS A 55 -8.42 4.13 -0.11
N VAL A 56 -8.21 4.15 1.21
CA VAL A 56 -9.26 4.47 2.20
C VAL A 56 -9.85 5.87 1.98
N ILE A 57 -9.00 6.91 1.86
CA ILE A 57 -9.48 8.28 1.66
C ILE A 57 -10.22 8.42 0.30
N PRO A 58 -9.66 7.99 -0.85
CA PRO A 58 -10.38 8.01 -2.12
C PRO A 58 -11.71 7.26 -2.09
N LEU A 59 -11.76 6.09 -1.44
CA LEU A 59 -12.96 5.25 -1.34
C LEU A 59 -14.04 5.89 -0.46
N VAL A 60 -13.67 6.55 0.63
CA VAL A 60 -14.61 7.34 1.44
C VAL A 60 -15.21 8.48 0.60
N SER A 61 -14.38 9.21 -0.16
CA SER A 61 -14.88 10.26 -1.06
C SER A 61 -15.77 9.71 -2.18
N LEU A 62 -15.53 8.48 -2.64
CA LEU A 62 -16.41 7.78 -3.58
C LEU A 62 -17.74 7.39 -2.94
N ILE A 63 -17.75 6.84 -1.73
CA ILE A 63 -18.98 6.50 -0.99
C ILE A 63 -19.83 7.75 -0.80
N HIS A 64 -19.24 8.87 -0.37
CA HIS A 64 -19.99 10.11 -0.19
C HIS A 64 -20.71 10.56 -1.46
N ARG A 65 -20.06 10.45 -2.63
CA ARG A 65 -20.67 10.79 -3.92
C ARG A 65 -21.74 9.80 -4.33
N ALA A 66 -21.48 8.50 -4.17
CA ALA A 66 -22.42 7.45 -4.56
C ALA A 66 -23.72 7.53 -3.75
N VAL A 67 -23.61 7.70 -2.43
CA VAL A 67 -24.78 7.78 -1.56
C VAL A 67 -25.56 9.08 -1.80
N ALA A 68 -24.88 10.21 -2.03
CA ALA A 68 -25.55 11.46 -2.41
C ALA A 68 -26.33 11.32 -3.73
N ALA A 69 -25.79 10.59 -4.71
CA ALA A 69 -26.50 10.32 -5.96
C ALA A 69 -27.77 9.48 -5.74
N CYS A 70 -27.71 8.47 -4.88
CA CYS A 70 -28.89 7.66 -4.52
C CYS A 70 -29.92 8.44 -3.69
N GLU A 71 -29.48 9.38 -2.85
CA GLU A 71 -30.36 10.28 -2.10
C GLU A 71 -31.18 11.17 -3.05
N CYS A 72 -30.56 11.71 -4.11
CA CYS A 72 -31.27 12.49 -5.14
C CYS A 72 -32.34 11.68 -5.89
N GLN A 73 -32.26 10.34 -5.87
CA GLN A 73 -33.26 9.44 -6.46
C GLN A 73 -34.42 9.12 -5.50
N GLY A 74 -34.45 9.73 -4.31
CA GLY A 74 -35.52 9.58 -3.31
C GLY A 74 -35.32 8.45 -2.30
N SER A 75 -34.13 7.85 -2.23
CA SER A 75 -33.85 6.77 -1.26
C SER A 75 -33.66 7.31 0.16
N SER A 76 -34.63 7.02 1.05
CA SER A 76 -34.53 7.36 2.48
C SER A 76 -33.35 6.67 3.18
N LEU A 77 -33.06 5.42 2.80
CA LEU A 77 -31.90 4.69 3.30
C LEU A 77 -30.59 5.38 2.89
N ALA A 78 -30.49 5.85 1.65
CA ALA A 78 -29.31 6.58 1.19
C ALA A 78 -29.10 7.86 2.00
N ALA A 79 -30.14 8.63 2.29
CA ALA A 79 -30.04 9.82 3.14
C ALA A 79 -29.48 9.48 4.54
N GLN A 80 -29.97 8.40 5.16
CA GLN A 80 -29.45 7.95 6.46
C GLN A 80 -28.00 7.47 6.36
N LEU A 81 -27.65 6.70 5.33
CA LEU A 81 -26.27 6.26 5.08
C LEU A 81 -25.33 7.44 4.84
N ALA A 82 -25.76 8.48 4.13
CA ALA A 82 -24.99 9.70 3.89
C ALA A 82 -24.67 10.39 5.22
N GLN A 83 -25.68 10.57 6.07
CA GLN A 83 -25.52 11.15 7.40
C GLN A 83 -24.55 10.34 8.26
N GLN A 84 -24.65 9.00 8.26
CA GLN A 84 -23.75 8.14 9.01
C GLN A 84 -22.32 8.18 8.46
N CYS A 85 -22.14 8.20 7.14
CA CYS A 85 -20.83 8.35 6.52
C CYS A 85 -20.18 9.68 6.91
N GLN A 86 -20.95 10.78 6.87
CA GLN A 86 -20.45 12.09 7.25
C GLN A 86 -20.02 12.11 8.72
N ARG A 87 -20.81 11.49 9.60
CA ARG A 87 -20.48 11.40 11.02
C ARG A 87 -19.24 10.55 11.28
N ARG A 88 -19.15 9.36 10.70
CA ARG A 88 -18.07 8.40 10.96
C ARG A 88 -16.76 8.74 10.28
N PHE A 89 -16.81 9.36 9.09
CA PHE A 89 -15.62 9.65 8.29
C PHE A 89 -15.23 11.14 8.26
N ARG A 90 -15.85 11.99 9.09
CA ARG A 90 -15.60 13.44 9.14
C ARG A 90 -14.12 13.83 9.20
N GLY A 91 -13.33 13.07 9.96
CA GLY A 91 -11.90 13.33 10.19
C GLY A 91 -10.99 12.28 9.55
N ILE A 92 -11.44 11.55 8.52
CA ILE A 92 -10.62 10.46 7.96
C ILE A 92 -9.30 10.99 7.38
N GLU A 93 -9.32 12.18 6.78
CA GLU A 93 -8.16 12.82 6.17
C GLU A 93 -7.17 13.41 7.18
N SER A 94 -7.59 13.63 8.44
CA SER A 94 -6.70 14.11 9.50
C SER A 94 -5.90 12.97 10.14
N ILE A 95 -6.27 11.71 9.88
CA ILE A 95 -5.50 10.55 10.33
C ILE A 95 -4.24 10.44 9.48
N TYR A 96 -3.10 10.80 10.08
CA TYR A 96 -1.84 10.92 9.36
C TYR A 96 -1.44 9.66 8.59
N CYS A 97 -1.60 8.45 9.15
CA CYS A 97 -1.24 7.23 8.44
C CYS A 97 -2.06 7.03 7.15
N LEU A 98 -3.35 7.39 7.14
CA LEU A 98 -4.21 7.33 5.96
C LEU A 98 -3.84 8.41 4.96
N ALA A 99 -3.60 9.63 5.45
CA ALA A 99 -3.21 10.77 4.63
C ALA A 99 -1.84 10.53 3.95
N ALA A 100 -0.82 10.15 4.72
CA ALA A 100 0.51 9.87 4.21
C ALA A 100 0.50 8.71 3.20
N SER A 101 -0.17 7.59 3.52
CA SER A 101 -0.27 6.47 2.57
C SER A 101 -1.02 6.84 1.28
N THR A 102 -2.09 7.63 1.36
CA THR A 102 -2.83 8.11 0.18
C THR A 102 -1.98 9.06 -0.66
N PHE A 103 -1.28 10.01 -0.03
CA PHE A 103 -0.43 10.96 -0.73
C PHE A 103 0.79 10.31 -1.37
N LEU A 104 1.41 9.34 -0.71
CA LEU A 104 2.53 8.56 -1.22
C LEU A 104 2.10 7.51 -2.26
N ASP A 105 0.80 7.29 -2.44
CA ASP A 105 0.33 6.45 -3.54
C ASP A 105 0.30 7.27 -4.83
N VAL A 106 1.19 6.91 -5.74
CA VAL A 106 1.38 7.54 -7.06
C VAL A 106 0.13 7.54 -7.93
N ARG A 107 -0.88 6.71 -7.62
CA ARG A 107 -2.18 6.68 -8.30
C ARG A 107 -3.11 7.80 -7.84
N PHE A 108 -2.94 8.31 -6.61
CA PHE A 108 -3.87 9.26 -5.98
C PHE A 108 -3.20 10.59 -5.67
N LYS A 109 -2.07 10.58 -4.96
CA LYS A 109 -1.38 11.79 -4.50
C LYS A 109 -2.35 12.75 -3.77
N HIS A 110 -2.26 14.04 -4.06
CA HIS A 110 -3.18 15.05 -3.55
C HIS A 110 -4.60 14.94 -4.12
N LEU A 111 -4.79 14.27 -5.27
CA LEU A 111 -6.11 14.13 -5.92
C LEU A 111 -7.03 13.18 -5.14
N GLY A 112 -6.49 12.36 -4.25
CA GLY A 112 -7.27 11.49 -3.38
C GLY A 112 -8.05 12.24 -2.29
N PHE A 113 -7.66 13.47 -1.97
CA PHE A 113 -8.20 14.25 -0.87
C PHE A 113 -9.37 15.13 -1.32
N ARG A 114 -10.35 15.30 -0.45
CA ARG A 114 -11.44 16.25 -0.60
C ARG A 114 -11.03 17.63 -0.10
N ASP A 115 -10.26 17.71 0.98
CA ASP A 115 -9.82 18.95 1.57
C ASP A 115 -8.32 19.16 1.35
N LYS A 116 -7.98 20.28 0.69
CA LYS A 116 -6.59 20.64 0.38
C LYS A 116 -5.80 21.04 1.63
N ASP A 117 -6.46 21.53 2.67
CA ASP A 117 -5.79 21.94 3.90
C ASP A 117 -5.19 20.72 4.63
N ASN A 118 -5.89 19.57 4.59
CA ASN A 118 -5.37 18.31 5.11
C ASN A 118 -4.12 17.84 4.37
N VAL A 119 -4.04 18.08 3.06
CA VAL A 119 -2.83 17.77 2.27
C VAL A 119 -1.66 18.59 2.78
N GLU A 120 -1.85 19.89 3.03
CA GLU A 120 -0.77 20.77 3.49
C GLU A 120 -0.34 20.45 4.94
N VAL A 121 -1.28 20.13 5.83
CA VAL A 121 -0.98 19.67 7.19
C VAL A 121 -0.18 18.36 7.16
N MET A 122 -0.61 17.40 6.34
CA MET A 122 0.10 16.13 6.17
C MET A 122 1.50 16.34 5.58
N LYS A 123 1.64 17.18 4.54
CA LYS A 123 2.93 17.49 3.91
C LYS A 123 3.92 18.07 4.90
N LYS A 124 3.50 18.99 5.77
CA LYS A 124 4.37 19.57 6.81
C LYS A 124 4.99 18.48 7.68
N ARG A 125 4.18 17.51 8.12
CA ARG A 125 4.67 16.38 8.91
C ARG A 125 5.54 15.43 8.10
N LEU A 126 5.15 15.13 6.85
CA LEU A 126 5.93 14.29 5.94
C LEU A 126 7.33 14.88 5.67
N LEU A 127 7.42 16.19 5.50
CA LEU A 127 8.69 16.91 5.34
C LEU A 127 9.62 16.72 6.54
N SER A 128 9.09 16.78 7.77
CA SER A 128 9.88 16.49 8.98
C SER A 128 10.40 15.05 9.00
N GLU A 129 9.56 14.07 8.67
CA GLU A 129 10.00 12.67 8.59
C GLU A 129 11.04 12.45 7.48
N MET A 130 10.91 13.13 6.35
CA MET A 130 11.93 13.09 5.28
C MET A 130 13.27 13.66 5.75
N GLN A 131 13.28 14.77 6.51
CA GLN A 131 14.51 15.35 7.05
C GLN A 131 15.25 14.36 7.95
N GLU A 132 14.53 13.66 8.82
CA GLU A 132 15.09 12.61 9.69
C GLU A 132 15.75 11.48 8.88
N VAL A 133 15.14 11.08 7.76
CA VAL A 133 15.69 10.05 6.86
C VAL A 133 17.00 10.52 6.22
N TYR A 134 17.09 11.78 5.79
CA TYR A 134 18.33 12.34 5.24
C TYR A 134 19.43 12.50 6.29
N GLN A 135 19.10 12.95 7.52
CA GLN A 135 20.06 13.04 8.62
C GLN A 135 20.61 11.67 9.01
N THR A 136 19.74 10.66 9.12
CA THR A 136 20.17 9.28 9.43
C THR A 136 21.13 8.75 8.36
N ARG A 137 20.91 9.09 7.08
CA ARG A 137 21.79 8.70 5.97
C ARG A 137 23.17 9.37 6.04
N GLN A 138 23.23 10.64 6.45
CA GLN A 138 24.50 11.39 6.57
C GLN A 138 25.31 11.00 7.81
N ALA A 139 24.66 10.51 8.87
CA ALA A 139 25.32 10.05 10.10
C ALA A 139 25.91 8.62 10.01
N ALA A 140 25.59 7.86 8.96
CA ALA A 140 26.03 6.47 8.76
C ALA A 140 27.40 6.20 8.09
N PRO A 141 28.47 7.05 8.11
CA PRO A 141 29.78 6.64 7.59
C PRO A 141 30.72 5.89 8.56
N THR A 142 30.41 5.67 9.85
CA THR A 142 31.47 5.32 10.83
C THR A 142 31.19 4.10 11.73
N LEU A 143 30.82 2.96 11.16
CA LEU A 143 30.98 1.67 11.86
C LEU A 143 31.49 0.60 10.89
N ALA A 144 32.82 0.59 10.71
CA ALA A 144 33.51 -0.60 10.23
C ALA A 144 33.39 -1.72 11.30
N PRO A 145 33.21 -2.99 10.90
CA PRO A 145 33.25 -4.09 11.85
C PRO A 145 34.70 -4.35 12.27
N SER A 146 35.07 -3.92 13.48
CA SER A 146 36.29 -4.38 14.13
C SER A 146 36.18 -5.89 14.40
N SER A 147 37.06 -6.64 13.74
CA SER A 147 37.28 -8.06 13.97
C SER A 147 38.15 -8.27 15.21
N THR A 148 37.70 -9.12 16.13
CA THR A 148 38.50 -10.06 16.96
C THR A 148 37.47 -10.88 17.78
N ALA A 149 37.51 -12.21 17.89
CA ALA A 149 38.67 -13.09 18.03
C ALA A 149 38.49 -14.48 17.38
N THR A 150 39.66 -15.00 17.03
CA THR A 150 40.12 -16.28 16.48
C THR A 150 39.81 -17.51 17.35
N VAL A 151 39.54 -18.68 16.74
CA VAL A 151 40.23 -19.96 17.04
C VAL A 151 40.33 -20.84 15.78
N SER A 152 41.58 -21.23 15.49
CA SER A 152 42.17 -22.16 14.50
C SER A 152 41.50 -23.56 14.48
N SER A 153 41.70 -24.51 13.55
CA SER A 153 42.84 -24.97 12.71
C SER A 153 42.28 -26.10 11.80
N SER A 154 42.72 -26.37 10.57
CA SER A 154 43.93 -27.15 10.23
C SER A 154 43.98 -27.46 8.71
N PRO A 155 45.11 -27.99 8.17
CA PRO A 155 45.67 -27.60 6.87
C PRO A 155 45.72 -28.74 5.84
N TYR A 156 45.89 -28.39 4.55
CA TYR A 156 46.69 -29.19 3.60
C TYR A 156 47.45 -28.29 2.64
N THR A 157 48.76 -28.46 2.61
CA THR A 157 49.74 -27.81 1.72
C THR A 157 50.44 -28.91 0.95
N SER A 158 50.62 -28.74 -0.37
CA SER A 158 51.54 -29.44 -1.31
C SER A 158 51.03 -29.04 -2.73
N THR A 159 51.78 -28.56 -3.72
CA THR A 159 53.18 -28.77 -4.14
C THR A 159 53.61 -27.67 -5.12
N SER A 160 54.91 -27.43 -5.17
CA SER A 160 55.75 -26.57 -6.03
C SER A 160 55.74 -26.82 -7.54
N GLY A 161 56.09 -25.80 -8.33
CA GLY A 161 56.68 -25.93 -9.68
C GLY A 161 56.62 -24.65 -10.56
N PRO A 162 57.70 -24.18 -11.21
CA PRO A 162 57.82 -22.78 -11.68
C PRO A 162 57.79 -22.56 -13.23
N SER A 163 57.66 -21.27 -13.60
CA SER A 163 58.24 -20.57 -14.77
C SER A 163 57.45 -20.39 -16.09
N THR A 164 57.31 -19.09 -16.43
CA THR A 164 57.41 -18.40 -17.76
C THR A 164 56.43 -18.69 -18.91
N SER A 165 55.61 -17.70 -19.27
CA SER A 165 55.74 -16.87 -20.51
C SER A 165 54.48 -16.02 -20.79
N GLU A 166 54.66 -14.70 -20.96
CA GLU A 166 53.74 -13.74 -21.64
C GLU A 166 53.63 -14.03 -23.17
N PRO A 167 52.80 -13.34 -24.01
CA PRO A 167 51.94 -12.16 -23.76
C PRO A 167 50.49 -12.21 -24.34
N ASN A 168 49.60 -11.47 -23.65
CA ASN A 168 48.65 -10.48 -24.17
C ASN A 168 47.54 -10.86 -25.19
N GLN A 169 46.28 -10.79 -24.75
CA GLN A 169 45.15 -10.23 -25.50
C GLN A 169 44.02 -9.75 -24.54
N SER A 170 43.57 -8.53 -24.78
CA SER A 170 42.83 -7.60 -23.91
C SER A 170 41.30 -7.84 -23.80
N PRO A 171 40.46 -6.94 -23.20
CA PRO A 171 40.10 -6.97 -21.78
C PRO A 171 38.56 -6.95 -21.52
N ALA A 172 38.16 -7.42 -20.34
CA ALA A 172 36.83 -7.18 -19.76
C ALA A 172 36.82 -5.88 -18.91
N PRO A 173 35.68 -5.17 -18.75
CA PRO A 173 35.62 -3.89 -18.07
C PRO A 173 35.57 -4.10 -16.54
N SER A 174 36.73 -4.16 -15.92
CA SER A 174 36.87 -4.00 -14.48
C SER A 174 37.09 -2.52 -14.17
N GLY A 175 36.04 -1.84 -13.72
CA GLY A 175 36.10 -0.45 -13.23
C GLY A 175 36.85 -0.35 -11.90
N SER A 176 38.15 -0.60 -11.92
CA SER A 176 39.09 -0.15 -10.89
C SER A 176 39.31 1.34 -11.12
N ALA A 177 38.94 2.15 -10.13
CA ALA A 177 39.27 3.57 -10.09
C ALA A 177 40.79 3.73 -9.94
N VAL A 178 41.49 3.69 -11.08
CA VAL A 178 42.81 4.27 -11.20
C VAL A 178 42.63 5.77 -11.03
N SER A 179 43.22 6.33 -9.98
CA SER A 179 43.41 7.77 -9.82
C SER A 179 44.14 8.30 -11.04
N LYS A 180 43.42 8.80 -12.03
CA LYS A 180 43.99 9.62 -13.09
C LYS A 180 44.36 10.95 -12.46
N GLY A 181 45.59 11.04 -11.94
CA GLY A 181 46.23 12.31 -11.64
C GLY A 181 46.34 13.11 -12.94
N GLY A 182 45.40 14.02 -13.15
CA GLY A 182 45.34 14.90 -14.31
C GLY A 182 44.94 16.31 -13.90
N ILE A 183 44.97 17.26 -14.82
CA ILE A 183 44.58 18.66 -14.53
C ILE A 183 43.13 18.78 -13.99
N TRP A 184 42.31 17.76 -14.24
CA TRP A 184 40.94 17.66 -13.77
C TRP A 184 40.81 17.25 -12.30
N THR A 185 41.85 16.68 -11.66
CA THR A 185 41.73 16.16 -10.28
C THR A 185 41.36 17.26 -9.27
N ASP A 186 41.94 18.45 -9.42
CA ASP A 186 41.66 19.59 -8.55
C ASP A 186 40.25 20.15 -8.81
N PHE A 187 39.83 20.20 -10.08
CA PHE A 187 38.47 20.60 -10.45
C PHE A 187 37.44 19.58 -9.98
N ASP A 188 37.70 18.27 -10.11
CA ASP A 188 36.84 17.20 -9.64
C ASP A 188 36.72 17.25 -8.10
N MET A 189 37.81 17.49 -7.37
CA MET A 189 37.76 17.74 -5.93
C MET A 189 36.99 19.02 -5.58
N GLN A 190 37.12 20.08 -6.38
CA GLN A 190 36.38 21.33 -6.20
C GLN A 190 34.88 21.16 -6.48
N VAL A 191 34.52 20.36 -7.48
CA VAL A 191 33.12 20.03 -7.83
C VAL A 191 32.51 19.14 -6.75
N LEU A 192 33.23 18.12 -6.29
CA LEU A 192 32.78 17.25 -5.19
C LEU A 192 32.59 18.06 -3.90
N SER A 193 33.54 18.92 -3.54
CA SER A 193 33.42 19.80 -2.35
C SER A 193 32.34 20.88 -2.51
N GLY A 194 32.13 21.41 -3.72
CA GLY A 194 31.05 22.37 -4.03
C GLY A 194 29.65 21.77 -4.06
N GLN A 195 29.50 20.49 -4.40
CA GLN A 195 28.22 19.77 -4.36
C GLN A 195 27.71 19.54 -2.93
N HIS A 196 28.62 19.48 -1.94
CA HIS A 196 28.26 19.32 -0.51
C HIS A 196 27.64 20.57 0.14
N HIS A 197 27.46 21.67 -0.58
CA HIS A 197 26.81 22.88 -0.04
C HIS A 197 25.27 22.86 -0.07
N ARG A 198 24.64 21.74 -0.46
CA ARG A 198 23.17 21.59 -0.39
C ARG A 198 22.76 21.18 1.02
N SER A 199 21.88 21.98 1.64
CA SER A 199 21.27 21.62 2.92
C SER A 199 20.29 20.46 2.73
N ALA A 200 20.24 19.54 3.70
CA ALA A 200 19.25 18.46 3.72
C ALA A 200 17.81 18.97 3.57
N ALA A 201 17.51 20.16 4.11
CA ALA A 201 16.20 20.80 3.95
C ALA A 201 15.89 21.14 2.48
N SER A 202 16.89 21.59 1.72
CA SER A 202 16.74 21.90 0.30
C SER A 202 16.52 20.64 -0.54
N ASP A 203 17.24 19.56 -0.24
CA ASP A 203 17.07 18.29 -0.95
C ASP A 203 15.68 17.67 -0.72
N VAL A 204 15.19 17.72 0.53
CA VAL A 204 13.83 17.28 0.89
C VAL A 204 12.76 18.06 0.12
N LEU A 205 12.89 19.39 0.04
CA LEU A 205 11.93 20.24 -0.68
C LEU A 205 11.93 19.96 -2.20
N ILE A 206 13.09 19.68 -2.77
CA ILE A 206 13.21 19.34 -4.19
C ILE A 206 12.56 17.99 -4.48
N GLU A 207 12.81 17.00 -3.63
CA GLU A 207 12.26 15.66 -3.77
C GLU A 207 10.73 15.67 -3.71
N ILE A 208 10.13 16.34 -2.71
CA ILE A 208 8.66 16.41 -2.58
C ILE A 208 8.02 17.19 -3.73
N ARG A 209 8.69 18.25 -4.21
CA ARG A 209 8.20 19.05 -5.33
C ARG A 209 8.20 18.23 -6.61
N ARG A 210 9.32 17.56 -6.91
CA ARG A 210 9.45 16.66 -8.06
C ARG A 210 8.39 15.56 -8.03
N TYR A 211 8.17 14.94 -6.85
CA TYR A 211 7.13 13.93 -6.69
C TYR A 211 5.70 14.46 -6.95
N SER A 212 5.44 15.69 -6.50
CA SER A 212 4.14 16.35 -6.67
C SER A 212 3.84 16.69 -8.13
N GLU A 213 4.87 16.99 -8.92
CA GLU A 213 4.76 17.32 -10.36
C GLU A 213 4.71 16.06 -11.25
N GLU A 214 5.15 14.91 -10.73
CA GLU A 214 5.16 13.64 -11.47
C GLU A 214 3.74 13.19 -11.85
N LYS A 215 3.58 12.53 -13.00
CA LYS A 215 2.25 12.09 -13.45
C LYS A 215 1.70 10.97 -12.57
N VAL A 216 0.37 10.88 -12.48
CA VAL A 216 -0.29 9.75 -11.83
C VAL A 216 -0.25 8.53 -12.72
N ILE A 217 -0.06 7.35 -12.13
CA ILE A 217 -0.11 6.08 -12.85
C ILE A 217 -1.55 5.51 -12.86
N PRO A 218 -1.88 4.59 -13.80
CA PRO A 218 -3.18 3.93 -13.81
C PRO A 218 -3.50 3.21 -12.50
N ARG A 219 -4.79 3.17 -12.13
CA ARG A 219 -5.27 2.57 -10.88
C ARG A 219 -4.88 1.11 -10.71
N ASP A 220 -4.87 0.36 -11.82
CA ASP A 220 -4.65 -1.08 -11.86
C ASP A 220 -3.16 -1.47 -11.76
N SER A 221 -2.25 -0.48 -11.84
CA SER A 221 -0.82 -0.68 -11.68
C SER A 221 -0.42 -0.84 -10.20
N ASP A 222 0.70 -1.53 -9.97
CA ASP A 222 1.26 -1.71 -8.62
C ASP A 222 2.16 -0.52 -8.23
N ALA A 223 1.70 0.25 -7.24
CA ALA A 223 2.42 1.40 -6.74
C ALA A 223 3.75 1.05 -6.04
N LEU A 224 3.88 -0.14 -5.42
CA LEU A 224 5.13 -0.55 -4.77
C LEU A 224 6.22 -0.87 -5.78
N VAL A 225 5.85 -1.41 -6.96
CA VAL A 225 6.79 -1.64 -8.06
C VAL A 225 7.30 -0.29 -8.58
N TRP A 226 6.42 0.68 -8.76
CA TRP A 226 6.81 2.03 -9.17
C TRP A 226 7.81 2.67 -8.18
N TRP A 227 7.55 2.55 -6.88
CA TRP A 227 8.46 3.07 -5.84
C TRP A 227 9.82 2.39 -5.85
N LYS A 228 9.87 1.09 -6.16
CA LYS A 228 11.14 0.35 -6.30
C LYS A 228 11.96 0.84 -7.50
N GLU A 229 11.30 1.13 -8.62
CA GLU A 229 11.96 1.64 -9.83
C GLU A 229 12.47 3.08 -9.64
N HIS A 230 11.76 3.88 -8.85
CA HIS A 230 12.07 5.31 -8.65
C HIS A 230 12.78 5.60 -7.32
N GLU A 231 13.25 4.58 -6.60
CA GLU A 231 14.03 4.72 -5.36
C GLU A 231 15.27 5.63 -5.51
N PRO A 232 16.06 5.55 -6.60
CA PRO A 232 17.21 6.45 -6.79
C PRO A 232 16.81 7.92 -6.95
N THR A 233 15.63 8.16 -7.51
CA THR A 233 15.09 9.52 -7.76
C THR A 233 14.46 10.11 -6.50
N PHE A 234 13.85 9.26 -5.67
CA PHE A 234 13.11 9.64 -4.47
C PHE A 234 13.56 8.80 -3.24
N PRO A 235 14.78 9.02 -2.72
CA PRO A 235 15.37 8.15 -1.72
C PRO A 235 14.74 8.24 -0.33
N ALA A 236 14.11 9.37 0.04
CA ALA A 236 13.42 9.49 1.33
C ALA A 236 11.95 9.10 1.21
N LEU A 237 11.27 9.54 0.15
CA LEU A 237 9.85 9.21 -0.06
C LEU A 237 9.65 7.72 -0.31
N SER A 238 10.53 7.03 -1.04
CA SER A 238 10.43 5.58 -1.27
C SER A 238 10.44 4.79 0.04
N LYS A 239 11.30 5.16 0.99
CA LYS A 239 11.36 4.53 2.32
C LYS A 239 10.07 4.76 3.11
N LEU A 240 9.55 5.99 3.10
CA LEU A 240 8.30 6.32 3.77
C LEU A 240 7.11 5.64 3.07
N ALA A 241 7.11 5.55 1.74
CA ALA A 241 6.08 4.89 0.97
C ALA A 241 5.98 3.41 1.31
N VAL A 242 7.10 2.69 1.33
CA VAL A 242 7.12 1.27 1.76
C VAL A 242 6.60 1.12 3.19
N ARG A 243 7.01 2.02 4.10
CA ARG A 243 6.56 2.00 5.51
C ARG A 243 5.04 2.17 5.65
N TYR A 244 4.45 3.15 4.96
CA TYR A 244 3.03 3.46 5.10
C TYR A 244 2.14 2.57 4.25
N MET A 245 2.57 2.20 3.04
CA MET A 245 1.78 1.35 2.13
C MET A 245 1.79 -0.12 2.53
N GLY A 246 2.73 -0.55 3.39
CA GLY A 246 2.71 -1.89 4.00
C GLY A 246 1.60 -2.10 5.04
N ILE A 247 0.90 -1.04 5.45
CA ILE A 247 -0.19 -1.12 6.43
C ILE A 247 -1.45 -1.70 5.74
N THR A 248 -2.08 -2.70 6.37
CA THR A 248 -3.38 -3.20 5.92
C THR A 248 -4.50 -2.28 6.41
N ALA A 249 -5.50 -2.03 5.57
CA ALA A 249 -6.60 -1.10 5.89
C ALA A 249 -7.56 -1.66 6.95
N THR A 250 -7.67 -2.98 7.03
CA THR A 250 -8.64 -3.69 7.86
C THR A 250 -7.99 -4.83 8.63
N SER A 251 -8.68 -5.35 9.66
CA SER A 251 -8.32 -6.58 10.35
C SER A 251 -8.67 -7.84 9.54
N VAL A 252 -9.41 -7.71 8.44
CA VAL A 252 -9.92 -8.84 7.63
C VAL A 252 -8.83 -9.81 7.17
N PRO A 253 -7.64 -9.35 6.72
CA PRO A 253 -6.54 -10.27 6.40
C PRO A 253 -6.17 -11.16 7.58
N ALA A 254 -6.03 -10.58 8.78
CA ALA A 254 -5.72 -11.30 10.00
C ALA A 254 -6.85 -12.26 10.38
N GLU A 255 -8.10 -11.80 10.36
CA GLU A 255 -9.27 -12.63 10.63
C GLU A 255 -9.34 -13.83 9.68
N ARG A 256 -9.08 -13.67 8.38
CA ARG A 256 -9.04 -14.78 7.42
C ARG A 256 -7.98 -15.82 7.78
N VAL A 257 -6.81 -15.38 8.27
CA VAL A 257 -5.77 -16.26 8.78
C VAL A 257 -6.27 -17.06 9.98
N PHE A 258 -6.87 -16.36 10.95
CA PHE A 258 -7.37 -16.98 12.18
C PHE A 258 -8.60 -17.86 11.96
N SER A 259 -9.51 -17.51 11.04
CA SER A 259 -10.65 -18.35 10.65
C SER A 259 -10.17 -19.64 10.00
N LYS A 260 -9.18 -19.57 9.09
CA LYS A 260 -8.64 -20.78 8.46
C LYS A 260 -7.91 -21.66 9.47
N ALA A 261 -7.14 -21.06 10.38
CA ALA A 261 -6.51 -21.79 11.47
C ALA A 261 -7.55 -22.40 12.42
N GLY A 262 -8.60 -21.66 12.79
CA GLY A 262 -9.70 -22.12 13.63
C GLY A 262 -10.42 -23.33 13.01
N GLU A 263 -10.63 -23.33 11.70
CA GLU A 263 -11.16 -24.49 10.99
C GLU A 263 -10.26 -25.73 11.12
N VAL A 264 -8.94 -25.55 10.92
CA VAL A 264 -7.94 -26.63 11.03
C VAL A 264 -7.83 -27.17 12.46
N LEU A 265 -7.92 -26.30 13.47
CA LEU A 265 -7.82 -26.66 14.89
C LEU A 265 -9.09 -27.33 15.41
N SER A 266 -10.26 -26.79 15.06
CA SER A 266 -11.56 -27.24 15.54
C SER A 266 -11.98 -28.56 14.90
N LYS A 267 -11.81 -28.73 13.57
CA LYS A 267 -12.28 -29.92 12.86
C LYS A 267 -11.39 -31.16 13.04
N LYS A 268 -10.11 -31.03 13.40
CA LYS A 268 -9.18 -32.18 13.53
C LYS A 268 -8.98 -32.73 14.95
N ARG A 269 -9.80 -32.34 15.95
CA ARG A 269 -9.64 -32.74 17.38
C ARG A 269 -8.18 -32.66 17.87
N ASN A 270 -7.43 -31.69 17.36
CA ASN A 270 -6.01 -31.56 17.63
C ASN A 270 -5.83 -30.58 18.79
N ARG A 271 -5.49 -31.09 19.98
CA ARG A 271 -5.15 -30.29 21.16
C ARG A 271 -3.74 -29.70 21.01
N LEU A 272 -3.54 -28.89 19.97
CA LEU A 272 -2.27 -28.22 19.70
C LEU A 272 -2.05 -27.11 20.72
N LYS A 273 -0.84 -27.03 21.27
CA LYS A 273 -0.45 -25.92 22.14
C LYS A 273 -0.37 -24.63 21.32
N GLY A 274 -0.71 -23.49 21.92
CA GLY A 274 -0.71 -22.18 21.24
C GLY A 274 0.61 -21.84 20.54
N LYS A 275 1.76 -22.25 21.12
CA LYS A 275 3.09 -22.08 20.49
C LYS A 275 3.21 -22.82 19.15
N THR A 276 2.66 -24.04 19.06
CA THR A 276 2.68 -24.84 17.82
C THR A 276 1.74 -24.26 16.77
N VAL A 277 0.57 -23.76 17.19
CA VAL A 277 -0.37 -23.07 16.30
C VAL A 277 0.27 -21.82 15.68
N ASN A 278 0.94 -21.00 16.51
CA ASN A 278 1.65 -19.82 16.03
C ASN A 278 2.74 -20.19 15.01
N MET A 279 3.54 -21.22 15.29
CA MET A 279 4.57 -21.69 14.36
C MET A 279 3.97 -22.19 13.03
N ILE A 280 2.88 -22.97 13.06
CA ILE A 280 2.21 -23.46 11.86
C ILE A 280 1.65 -22.29 11.04
N LEU A 281 1.02 -21.31 11.69
CA LEU A 281 0.50 -20.10 11.08
C LEU A 281 1.61 -19.30 10.39
N PHE A 282 2.71 -19.08 11.10
CA PHE A 282 3.89 -18.39 10.59
C PHE A 282 4.48 -19.13 9.39
N LEU A 283 4.73 -20.44 9.50
CA LEU A 283 5.28 -21.23 8.41
C LEU A 283 4.33 -21.24 7.21
N ASN A 284 3.02 -21.45 7.40
CA ASN A 284 2.05 -21.49 6.30
C ASN A 284 2.04 -20.18 5.50
N LYS A 285 2.11 -19.03 6.18
CA LYS A 285 2.15 -17.71 5.52
C LYS A 285 3.47 -17.44 4.82
N ASN A 286 4.59 -17.87 5.38
CA ASN A 286 5.92 -17.61 4.84
C ASN A 286 6.38 -18.67 3.81
N LEU A 287 5.86 -19.89 3.84
CA LEU A 287 6.16 -20.97 2.87
C LEU A 287 5.67 -20.64 1.45
N LEU A 288 4.72 -19.71 1.30
CA LEU A 288 4.25 -19.22 0.01
C LEU A 288 5.14 -18.10 -0.55
N LEU A 289 6.00 -17.48 0.25
CA LEU A 289 6.92 -16.43 -0.19
C LEU A 289 8.03 -16.91 -1.14
N PRO A 290 8.67 -18.09 -0.96
CA PRO A 290 9.76 -18.52 -1.85
C PRO A 290 9.32 -18.77 -3.30
N GLN A 291 8.03 -18.97 -3.61
CA GLN A 291 7.57 -19.04 -5.00
C GLN A 291 7.46 -17.67 -5.68
N TYR A 292 7.34 -16.57 -4.92
CA TYR A 292 7.35 -15.20 -5.46
C TYR A 292 8.76 -14.62 -5.59
N THR A 293 9.72 -15.10 -4.80
CA THR A 293 11.12 -14.63 -4.90
C THR A 293 11.86 -15.29 -6.07
N LEU A 294 11.57 -16.55 -6.41
CA LEU A 294 12.23 -17.23 -7.52
C LEU A 294 11.75 -16.79 -8.92
N PHE A 295 10.52 -16.27 -9.05
CA PHE A 295 10.00 -15.78 -10.34
C PHE A 295 10.37 -14.33 -10.69
N LYS A 296 10.98 -13.57 -9.77
CA LYS A 296 11.40 -12.17 -10.00
C LYS A 296 12.93 -11.94 -9.94
N ILE A 297 13.72 -13.00 -9.83
CA ILE A 297 15.20 -12.93 -9.91
C ILE A 297 15.71 -13.40 -11.30
N ASN A 298 14.86 -13.97 -12.16
CA ASN A 298 15.24 -14.48 -13.49
C ASN A 298 14.36 -13.94 -14.63
N LYS A 299 14.19 -12.61 -14.72
CA LYS A 299 13.90 -11.93 -15.99
C LYS A 299 14.49 -10.53 -15.99
#